data_AF-A0A822EX43-F1
#
_entry.id   AF-A0A822EX43-F1
#
_cell.length_a   1.000
_cell.length_b   1.000
_cell.length_c   1.000
_cell.angle_alpha   90.00
_cell.angle_beta   90.00
_cell.angle_gamma   90.00
#
_symmetry.space_group_name_H-M   'P 1'
#
loop_
_entity.id
_entity.type
_entity.pdbx_description
1 polymer ?
#
loop_
_entity_poly.entity_id
_entity_poly.type
_entity_poly.pdbx_seq_one_letter_code
_entity_poly.pdbx_strand_id
1 'polypeptide(L)' 'ILNQKRSHREQIELRFIDTSSKFGHGRFQTHEEKRIFMGPLKKHRLQEEQQLTTTAAATTPQTKSS' A
#
# COMPACT_ATOMS: atom_id res chain seq x y z
N ILE A 1 33.77 31.53 -16.07
CA ILE A 1 33.21 30.23 -16.50
C ILE A 1 32.62 29.56 -15.25
N LEU A 2 31.30 29.42 -15.18
CA LEU A 2 30.63 28.84 -14.02
C LEU A 2 31.04 27.37 -13.88
N ASN A 3 31.71 27.01 -12.79
CA ASN A 3 32.22 25.66 -12.56
C ASN A 3 31.13 24.77 -11.95
N GLN A 4 30.15 24.36 -12.77
CA GLN A 4 29.10 23.44 -12.37
C GLN A 4 29.63 22.00 -12.42
N LYS A 5 29.70 21.32 -11.27
CA LYS A 5 30.14 19.91 -11.20
C LYS A 5 29.21 19.00 -12.01
N ARG A 6 29.78 17.99 -12.68
CA ARG A 6 29.04 17.03 -13.54
C ARG A 6 27.86 16.36 -12.84
N SER A 7 27.98 16.09 -11.54
CA SER A 7 26.93 15.55 -10.67
C SER A 7 25.59 16.31 -10.72
N HIS A 8 25.59 17.59 -11.08
CA HIS A 8 24.36 18.39 -11.20
C HIS A 8 23.71 18.36 -12.59
N ARG A 9 24.40 17.82 -13.59
CA ARG A 9 23.94 17.74 -14.99
C ARG A 9 23.69 16.32 -15.46
N GLU A 10 23.97 15.35 -14.59
CA GLU A 10 23.68 13.94 -14.85
C GLU A 10 22.16 13.71 -14.81
N GLN A 11 21.64 13.02 -15.82
CA GLN A 11 20.24 12.60 -15.84
C GLN A 11 20.07 11.40 -14.91
N ILE A 12 19.22 11.54 -13.90
CA ILE A 12 19.00 10.51 -12.89
C ILE A 12 17.82 9.63 -13.33
N GLU A 13 18.11 8.39 -13.71
CA GLU A 13 17.11 7.36 -13.97
C GLU A 13 16.97 6.45 -12.74
N LEU A 14 15.80 6.49 -12.09
CA LEU A 14 15.53 5.67 -10.92
C LEU A 14 15.09 4.27 -11.37
N ARG A 15 15.84 3.24 -10.96
CA ARG A 15 15.53 1.84 -11.27
C ARG A 15 14.66 1.15 -10.22
N PHE A 16 14.81 1.53 -8.96
CA PHE A 16 14.11 0.90 -7.84
C PHE A 16 14.03 1.86 -6.65
N ILE A 17 12.91 1.79 -5.93
CA ILE A 17 12.69 2.53 -4.67
C ILE A 17 12.38 1.48 -3.60
N ASP A 18 13.16 1.47 -2.52
CA ASP A 18 12.91 0.59 -1.37
C ASP A 18 11.72 1.12 -0.56
N THR A 19 10.56 0.49 -0.74
CA THR A 19 9.31 0.78 -0.01
C THR A 19 9.14 -0.10 1.22
N SER A 20 10.17 -0.85 1.61
CA SER A 20 10.14 -1.63 2.84
C SER A 20 9.97 -0.73 4.08
N SER A 21 9.27 -1.28 5.08
CA SER A 21 9.08 -0.59 6.36
C SER A 21 10.42 -0.18 6.98
N LYS A 22 10.54 1.11 7.33
CA LYS A 22 11.67 1.64 8.11
C LYS A 22 11.50 1.45 9.61
N PHE A 23 10.31 1.04 10.05
CA PHE A 23 10.11 0.63 11.42
C PHE A 23 10.64 -0.80 11.60
N GLY A 24 11.74 -0.93 12.34
CA GLY A 24 12.44 -2.19 12.53
C GLY A 24 13.16 -2.65 11.27
N HIS A 25 13.07 -3.95 10.97
CA HIS A 25 13.75 -4.56 9.84
C HIS A 25 12.75 -4.91 8.73
N GLY A 26 12.64 -4.04 7.72
CA GLY A 26 11.81 -4.25 6.54
C GLY A 26 12.23 -5.49 5.73
N ARG A 27 11.26 -6.33 5.36
CA ARG A 27 11.48 -7.57 4.59
C ARG A 27 10.67 -7.69 3.31
N PHE A 28 9.59 -6.93 3.21
CA PHE A 28 8.66 -6.97 2.08
C PHE A 28 8.56 -5.56 1.49
N GLN A 29 8.47 -5.48 0.17
CA GLN A 29 8.30 -4.20 -0.53
C GLN A 29 6.83 -3.82 -0.58
N THR A 30 5.95 -4.82 -0.74
CA THR A 30 4.50 -4.64 -0.79
C THR A 30 3.76 -5.43 0.30
N HIS A 31 2.54 -4.98 0.59
CA HIS A 31 1.65 -5.69 1.52
C HIS A 31 1.19 -7.04 0.96
N GLU A 32 1.07 -7.16 -0.36
CA GLU A 32 0.67 -8.40 -1.04
C GLU A 32 1.76 -9.47 -0.95
N GLU A 33 3.02 -9.11 -1.20
CA GLU A 33 4.18 -10.01 -0.98
C GLU A 33 4.18 -10.56 0.46
N LYS A 34 3.95 -9.68 1.44
CA LYS A 34 3.87 -10.08 2.84
C LYS A 34 2.71 -11.05 3.10
N ARG A 35 1.53 -10.80 2.51
CA ARG A 35 0.35 -11.67 2.67
C ARG A 35 0.58 -13.03 2.04
N ILE A 36 1.12 -13.08 0.82
CA ILE A 36 1.44 -14.33 0.12
C ILE A 36 2.48 -15.13 0.92
N PHE A 37 3.53 -14.46 1.40
CA PHE A 37 4.58 -15.11 2.18
C PHE A 37 4.11 -15.64 3.53
N MET A 38 3.31 -14.86 4.28
CA MET A 38 2.82 -15.27 5.60
C MET A 38 1.65 -16.27 5.52
N GLY A 39 0.98 -16.36 4.37
CA GLY A 39 -0.21 -17.19 4.18
C GLY A 39 -1.44 -16.67 4.96
N PRO A 40 -2.52 -17.46 5.01
CA PRO A 40 -3.76 -17.07 5.67
C PRO A 40 -3.60 -16.99 7.20
N LEU A 41 -3.61 -15.77 7.74
CA LEU A 41 -3.58 -15.54 9.19
C LEU A 41 -4.98 -15.57 9.82
N LYS A 42 -5.05 -15.93 11.12
CA LYS A 42 -6.29 -15.88 11.92
C LYS A 42 -6.96 -14.49 11.90
N LYS A 43 -6.16 -13.42 11.88
CA LYS A 43 -6.67 -12.04 11.88
C LYS A 43 -7.44 -11.68 10.62
N HIS A 44 -7.01 -12.19 9.46
CA HIS A 44 -7.68 -11.90 8.19
C HIS A 44 -9.06 -12.56 8.13
N ARG A 45 -9.19 -13.80 8.62
CA ARG A 45 -10.48 -14.49 8.71
C ARG A 45 -11.51 -13.74 9.58
N LEU A 46 -11.08 -13.26 10.74
CA LEU A 46 -11.96 -12.49 11.64
C LEU A 46 -12.36 -11.12 11.05
N GLN A 47 -11.46 -10.48 10.31
CA GLN A 47 -11.77 -9.22 9.63
C GLN A 47 -12.77 -9.41 8.49
N GLU A 48 -12.67 -10.51 7.74
CA GLU A 48 -13.65 -10.84 6.69
C GLU A 48 -15.06 -11.06 7.30
N GLU A 49 -15.15 -11.81 8.40
CA GLU A 49 -16.40 -12.02 9.14
C GLU A 49 -17.03 -10.70 9.62
N GLN A 50 -16.23 -9.77 10.15
CA GLN A 50 -16.70 -8.46 10.60
C GLN A 50 -17.06 -7.52 9.44
N GLN A 51 -16.37 -7.63 8.30
CA GLN A 51 -16.70 -6.84 7.11
C GLN A 51 -18.04 -7.27 6.51
N LEU A 52 -18.37 -8.57 6.54
CA LEU A 52 -19.67 -9.11 6.13
C LEU A 52 -20.81 -8.58 7.03
N THR A 53 -20.58 -8.37 8.33
CA THR A 53 -21.60 -7.82 9.23
C THR A 53 -21.78 -6.31 9.10
N THR A 54 -20.75 -5.57 8.69
CA THR A 54 -20.78 -4.10 8.62
C THR A 54 -21.25 -3.56 7.26
N THR A 55 -21.19 -4.39 6.20
CA THR A 55 -21.69 -4.03 4.86
C THR A 55 -23.22 -4.16 4.71
N ALA A 56 -23.94 -4.64 5.72
CA ALA A 56 -25.41 -4.62 5.75
C ALA A 56 -26.00 -3.26 6.22
N ALA A 57 -25.18 -2.33 6.75
CA ALA A 57 -25.65 -1.08 7.34
C ALA A 57 -25.45 0.18 6.47
N ALA A 58 -24.92 0.06 5.25
CA ALA A 58 -24.59 1.21 4.38
C ALA A 58 -25.27 1.19 3.00
N THR A 59 -26.46 0.58 2.87
CA THR A 59 -27.31 0.74 1.67
C THR A 59 -28.72 1.19 2.08
N THR A 60 -28.91 2.50 2.24
CA THR A 60 -30.24 3.14 2.18
C THR A 60 -30.31 3.98 0.90
N PRO A 61 -31.23 3.68 -0.04
CA PRO A 61 -31.32 4.38 -1.32
C PRO A 61 -32.02 5.72 -1.14
N GLN A 62 -31.39 6.83 -1.54
CA GLN A 62 -32.09 8.10 -1.76
C GLN A 62 -32.27 8.32 -3.26
N THR A 63 -33.43 7.86 -3.76
CA THR A 63 -34.10 8.35 -4.96
C THR A 63 -34.42 9.83 -4.77
N LYS A 64 -33.77 10.72 -5.54
CA LYS A 64 -34.31 12.07 -5.75
C LYS A 64 -35.31 12.00 -6.91
N SER A 65 -36.58 12.01 -6.52
CA SER A 65 -37.73 12.36 -7.33
C SER A 65 -37.91 13.89 -7.33
N SER A 66 -38.31 14.40 -8.50
CA SER A 66 -38.83 15.74 -8.83
C SER A 66 -37.86 16.91 -8.93
#